data_AF-A0A833TCX9-F1
#
_entry.id   AF-A0A833TCX9-F1
#
_cell.length_a   1.000
_cell.length_b   1.000
_cell.length_c   1.000
_cell.angle_alpha   90.00
_cell.angle_beta   90.00
_cell.angle_gamma   90.00
#
_symmetry.space_group_name_H-M   'P 1'
#
loop_
_entity.id
_entity.type
_entity.pdbx_description
1 polymer ?
#
loop_
_entity_poly.entity_id
_entity_poly.type
_entity_poly.pdbx_seq_one_letter_code
_entity_poly.pdbx_strand_id
1 'polypeptide(L)'
;MGVRIVVRDNNGDVLDSLCAPRNYVTSPILAECNALWKAMEMCIELGFREVIFEGDAKAVLIEAVKSEDDDDDSWRGQIIEDIKQIIRTRAHWSVAFIHREGKEVAHQLAKIALQNEGELYWMENGPRNIYHLIVK
;
A
#
# COMPACT_ATOMS: atom_id res chain seq x y z
N MET A 1 -11.09 -4.03 -9.05
CA MET A 1 -10.13 -3.13 -8.39
C MET A 1 -8.93 -3.98 -8.00
N GLY A 2 -7.70 -3.47 -8.11
CA GLY A 2 -6.49 -4.24 -7.83
C GLY A 2 -5.62 -3.58 -6.77
N VAL A 3 -4.70 -4.34 -6.20
CA VAL A 3 -3.67 -3.83 -5.28
C VAL A 3 -2.54 -3.23 -6.09
N ARG A 4 -2.07 -2.05 -5.69
CA ARG A 4 -0.96 -1.33 -6.33
C ARG A 4 -0.04 -0.81 -5.25
N ILE A 5 1.20 -1.29 -5.25
CA ILE A 5 2.21 -0.98 -4.25
C ILE A 5 3.46 -0.51 -4.98
N VAL A 6 4.08 0.53 -4.44
CA VAL A 6 5.39 1.02 -4.87
C VAL A 6 6.23 1.18 -3.62
N VAL A 7 7.39 0.53 -3.61
CA VAL A 7 8.41 0.68 -2.59
C VAL A 7 9.48 1.61 -3.13
N ARG A 8 9.85 2.62 -2.35
CA ARG A 8 10.88 3.60 -2.70
C ARG A 8 11.89 3.71 -1.58
N ASP A 9 13.13 4.08 -1.93
CA ASP A 9 14.13 4.48 -0.94
C ASP A 9 13.96 5.96 -0.53
N ASN A 10 14.84 6.43 0.36
CA ASN A 10 14.82 7.81 0.86
C ASN A 10 15.21 8.86 -0.20
N ASN A 11 15.80 8.45 -1.32
CA ASN A 11 16.09 9.33 -2.47
C ASN A 11 14.90 9.39 -3.45
N GLY A 12 13.85 8.62 -3.19
CA GLY A 12 12.68 8.49 -4.05
C GLY A 12 12.81 7.40 -5.11
N ASP A 13 13.94 6.70 -5.20
CA ASP A 13 14.17 5.67 -6.22
C ASP A 13 13.32 4.43 -5.94
N VAL A 14 12.66 3.90 -6.98
CA VAL A 14 11.79 2.72 -6.86
C VAL A 14 12.65 1.48 -6.64
N LEU A 15 12.45 0.82 -5.51
CA LEU A 15 13.11 -0.45 -5.17
C LEU A 15 12.30 -1.64 -5.68
N ASP A 16 10.97 -1.57 -5.51
CA ASP A 16 10.05 -2.65 -5.90
C ASP A 16 8.67 -2.07 -6.22
N SER A 17 7.88 -2.79 -7.02
CA SER A 17 6.48 -2.45 -7.25
C SER A 17 5.65 -3.68 -7.63
N LEU A 18 4.42 -3.69 -7.14
CA LEU A 18 3.44 -4.75 -7.36
C LEU A 18 2.16 -4.14 -7.90
N CYS A 19 1.64 -4.71 -8.97
CA CYS A 19 0.25 -4.56 -9.34
C CYS A 19 -0.43 -5.93 -9.46
N ALA A 20 -1.42 -6.18 -8.61
CA ALA A 20 -2.19 -7.42 -8.60
C ALA A 20 -3.68 -7.12 -8.88
N PRO A 21 -4.24 -7.49 -10.05
CA PRO A 21 -5.68 -7.40 -10.27
C PRO A 21 -6.43 -8.31 -9.29
N ARG A 22 -7.47 -7.77 -8.64
CA ARG A 22 -8.39 -8.57 -7.83
C ARG A 22 -9.81 -8.53 -8.38
N ASN A 23 -10.38 -9.72 -8.51
CA ASN A 23 -11.79 -9.90 -8.84
C ASN A 23 -12.62 -9.75 -7.55
N TYR A 24 -13.85 -9.24 -7.67
CA TYR A 24 -14.84 -9.17 -6.58
C TYR A 24 -14.44 -8.31 -5.36
N VAL A 25 -13.88 -7.13 -5.58
CA VAL A 25 -13.73 -6.14 -4.51
C VAL A 25 -15.09 -5.51 -4.21
N THR A 26 -15.69 -5.87 -3.07
CA THR A 26 -17.03 -5.44 -2.65
C THR A 26 -17.02 -4.15 -1.82
N SER A 27 -15.86 -3.74 -1.29
CA SER A 27 -15.73 -2.55 -0.46
C SER A 27 -14.38 -1.86 -0.70
N PRO A 28 -14.38 -0.55 -1.02
CA PRO A 28 -13.15 0.24 -1.19
C PRO A 28 -12.26 0.22 0.06
N ILE A 29 -12.86 0.31 1.25
CA ILE A 29 -12.12 0.28 2.53
C ILE A 29 -11.34 -1.03 2.67
N LEU A 30 -11.97 -2.14 2.31
CA LEU A 30 -11.34 -3.45 2.41
C LEU A 30 -10.28 -3.68 1.35
N ALA A 31 -10.43 -3.12 0.15
CA ALA A 31 -9.36 -3.11 -0.83
C ALA A 31 -8.12 -2.39 -0.30
N GLU A 32 -8.30 -1.27 0.39
CA GLU A 32 -7.21 -0.48 0.96
C GLU A 32 -6.55 -1.20 2.16
N CYS A 33 -7.33 -1.83 3.06
CA CYS A 33 -6.77 -2.66 4.12
C CYS A 33 -5.95 -3.84 3.55
N ASN A 34 -6.47 -4.52 2.53
CA ASN A 34 -5.76 -5.62 1.87
C ASN A 34 -4.49 -5.14 1.15
N ALA A 35 -4.52 -3.95 0.54
CA ALA A 35 -3.35 -3.36 -0.09
C ALA A 35 -2.27 -3.03 0.95
N LEU A 36 -2.65 -2.44 2.08
CA LEU A 36 -1.74 -2.16 3.19
C LEU A 36 -1.14 -3.43 3.78
N TRP A 37 -1.98 -4.44 4.05
CA TRP A 37 -1.52 -5.75 4.53
C TRP A 37 -0.50 -6.36 3.56
N LYS A 38 -0.80 -6.34 2.26
CA LYS A 38 0.10 -6.91 1.26
C LYS A 38 1.43 -6.14 1.16
N ALA A 39 1.41 -4.82 1.34
CA ALA A 39 2.62 -4.01 1.41
C ALA A 39 3.46 -4.35 2.66
N MET A 40 2.80 -4.60 3.79
CA MET A 40 3.48 -5.04 5.02
C MET A 40 4.14 -6.40 4.84
N GLU A 41 3.44 -7.40 4.29
CA GLU A 41 4.02 -8.71 3.98
C GLU A 41 5.26 -8.58 3.11
N MET A 42 5.19 -7.80 2.03
CA MET A 42 6.32 -7.54 1.13
C MET A 42 7.51 -6.92 1.87
N CYS A 43 7.26 -5.92 2.72
CA CYS A 43 8.33 -5.29 3.49
C CYS A 43 8.95 -6.23 4.54
N ILE A 44 8.18 -7.16 5.08
CA ILE A 44 8.69 -8.22 5.96
C ILE A 44 9.60 -9.17 5.17
N GLU A 45 9.14 -9.65 4.01
CA GLU A 45 9.88 -10.58 3.15
C GLU A 45 11.19 -9.97 2.62
N LEU A 46 11.17 -8.68 2.27
CA LEU A 46 12.35 -7.94 1.82
C LEU A 46 13.28 -7.52 2.98
N GLY A 47 12.88 -7.75 4.24
CA GLY A 47 13.71 -7.48 5.40
C GLY A 47 13.85 -5.99 5.76
N PHE A 48 12.92 -5.13 5.32
CA PHE A 48 12.96 -3.71 5.66
C PHE A 48 12.69 -3.47 7.15
N ARG A 49 13.49 -2.58 7.73
CA ARG A 49 13.44 -2.24 9.16
C ARG A 49 12.77 -0.90 9.43
N GLU A 50 12.90 0.06 8.52
CA GLU A 50 12.33 1.40 8.60
C GLU A 50 11.42 1.60 7.39
N VAL A 51 10.11 1.80 7.63
CA VAL A 51 9.11 1.85 6.56
C VAL A 51 8.02 2.85 6.89
N ILE A 52 7.64 3.65 5.89
CA ILE A 52 6.45 4.52 5.94
C ILE A 52 5.46 4.01 4.90
N PHE A 53 4.29 3.56 5.34
CA PHE A 53 3.22 3.11 4.47
C PHE A 53 2.29 4.28 4.13
N GLU A 54 2.23 4.65 2.85
CA GLU A 54 1.47 5.80 2.36
C GLU A 54 0.22 5.36 1.56
N GLY A 55 -0.93 6.03 1.77
CA GLY A 55 -2.14 5.82 0.97
C GLY A 55 -3.19 6.93 1.12
N ASP A 56 -4.28 6.87 0.34
CA ASP A 56 -5.38 7.88 0.35
C ASP A 56 -6.63 7.39 1.10
N ALA A 57 -6.55 6.22 1.72
CA ALA A 57 -7.62 5.70 2.53
C ALA A 57 -7.54 6.29 3.93
N LYS A 58 -7.93 7.56 4.08
CA LYS A 58 -7.94 8.26 5.39
C LYS A 58 -8.66 7.44 6.46
N ALA A 59 -9.80 6.85 6.10
CA ALA A 59 -10.58 5.99 6.99
C ALA A 59 -9.81 4.75 7.47
N VAL A 60 -8.92 4.19 6.66
CA VAL A 60 -8.10 3.03 7.03
C VAL A 60 -6.85 3.47 7.79
N LEU A 61 -6.06 4.36 7.20
CA LEU A 61 -4.72 4.72 7.67
C LEU A 61 -4.71 5.64 8.89
N ILE A 62 -5.77 6.43 9.07
CA ILE A 62 -5.89 7.37 10.19
C ILE A 62 -6.99 6.93 11.14
N GLU A 63 -8.20 6.71 10.65
CA GLU A 63 -9.35 6.52 11.54
C GLU A 63 -9.41 5.10 12.12
N ALA A 64 -9.04 4.07 11.37
CA ALA A 64 -9.06 2.69 11.85
C ALA A 64 -7.74 2.24 12.50
N VAL A 65 -6.59 2.54 11.88
CA VAL A 65 -5.28 2.07 12.39
C VAL A 65 -4.78 2.90 13.57
N LYS A 66 -5.17 4.17 13.70
CA LYS A 66 -4.75 5.03 14.82
C LYS A 66 -5.82 5.19 15.91
N SER A 67 -7.02 4.61 15.77
CA SER A 67 -7.99 4.59 16.87
C SER A 67 -7.56 3.59 17.95
N GLU A 68 -7.86 3.92 19.20
CA GLU A 68 -7.76 2.99 20.34
C GLU A 68 -9.05 2.17 20.54
N ASP A 69 -10.08 2.43 19.74
CA ASP A 69 -11.32 1.66 19.75
C ASP A 69 -11.10 0.31 19.05
N ASP A 70 -11.17 -0.77 19.84
CA ASP A 70 -10.93 -2.15 19.40
C ASP A 70 -12.24 -2.99 19.36
N ASP A 71 -13.41 -2.34 19.43
CA ASP A 71 -14.74 -2.99 19.58
C ASP A 71 -15.38 -3.47 18.25
N ASP A 72 -14.61 -3.64 17.15
CA ASP A 72 -15.13 -4.14 15.87
C ASP A 72 -14.83 -5.64 15.68
N ASP A 73 -15.74 -6.51 16.13
CA ASP A 73 -15.68 -7.98 15.96
C ASP A 73 -15.95 -8.45 14.52
N SER A 74 -16.09 -7.55 13.55
CA SER A 74 -16.26 -7.95 12.15
C SER A 74 -14.94 -8.41 11.53
N TRP A 75 -15.04 -9.15 10.42
CA TRP A 75 -13.88 -9.53 9.60
C TRP A 75 -13.01 -8.33 9.16
N ARG A 76 -13.58 -7.12 9.15
CA ARG A 76 -12.85 -5.87 8.88
C ARG A 76 -11.98 -5.48 10.06
N GLY A 77 -12.52 -5.57 11.27
CA GLY A 77 -11.79 -5.29 12.51
C GLY A 77 -10.62 -6.24 12.72
N GLN A 78 -10.75 -7.52 12.36
CA GLN A 78 -9.64 -8.48 12.44
C GLN A 78 -8.41 -8.05 11.61
N ILE A 79 -8.61 -7.70 10.34
CA ILE A 79 -7.49 -7.24 9.48
C ILE A 79 -6.88 -5.94 10.03
N ILE A 80 -7.72 -5.03 10.55
CA ILE A 80 -7.25 -3.77 11.14
C ILE A 80 -6.43 -4.04 12.40
N GLU A 81 -6.85 -4.98 13.25
CA GLU A 81 -6.12 -5.35 14.46
C GLU A 81 -4.78 -5.99 14.15
N ASP A 82 -4.72 -6.88 13.16
CA ASP A 82 -3.45 -7.46 12.71
C ASP A 82 -2.48 -6.37 12.19
N ILE A 83 -3.00 -5.38 11.44
CA ILE A 83 -2.22 -4.22 10.97
C ILE A 83 -1.72 -3.40 12.16
N LYS A 84 -2.58 -3.09 13.13
CA LYS A 84 -2.21 -2.37 14.37
C LYS A 84 -1.11 -3.11 15.11
N GLN A 85 -1.23 -4.43 15.26
CA GLN A 85 -0.28 -5.26 15.97
C GLN A 85 1.11 -5.27 15.29
N ILE A 86 1.16 -5.35 13.95
CA ILE A 86 2.42 -5.24 13.21
C ILE A 86 3.10 -3.89 13.45
N ILE A 87 2.35 -2.79 13.38
CA ILE A 87 2.88 -1.44 13.61
C ILE A 87 3.39 -1.30 15.06
N ARG A 88 2.62 -1.78 16.05
CA ARG A 88 2.99 -1.74 17.47
C ARG A 88 4.28 -2.52 17.76
N THR A 89 4.47 -3.66 17.08
CA THR A 89 5.65 -4.52 17.30
C THR A 89 6.89 -4.07 16.53
N ARG A 90 6.76 -3.19 15.53
CA ARG A 90 7.86 -2.69 14.71
C ARG A 90 8.06 -1.19 14.92
N ALA A 91 8.97 -0.84 15.84
CA ALA A 91 9.17 0.53 16.32
C ALA A 91 9.46 1.60 15.25
N HIS A 92 9.96 1.22 14.07
CA HIS A 92 10.29 2.14 12.98
C HIS A 92 9.33 2.03 11.78
N TRP A 93 8.17 1.39 11.98
CA TRP A 93 7.12 1.30 10.97
C TRP A 93 6.00 2.29 11.30
N SER A 94 5.51 2.99 10.29
CA SER A 94 4.44 3.99 10.48
C SER A 94 3.52 4.08 9.26
N VAL A 95 2.31 4.61 9.49
CA VAL A 95 1.32 4.87 8.43
C VAL A 95 1.10 6.37 8.26
N ALA A 96 1.06 6.81 7.00
CA ALA A 96 0.83 8.18 6.61
C ALA A 96 -0.29 8.27 5.56
N PHE A 97 -1.19 9.23 5.76
CA PHE A 97 -2.18 9.56 4.75
C PHE A 97 -1.61 10.62 3.81
N ILE A 98 -1.73 10.35 2.50
CA ILE A 98 -1.36 11.29 1.44
C ILE A 98 -2.61 11.70 0.66
N HIS A 99 -2.76 13.00 0.41
CA HIS A 99 -3.83 13.50 -0.44
C HIS A 99 -3.63 13.02 -1.88
N ARG A 100 -4.74 12.77 -2.58
CA ARG A 100 -4.81 12.21 -3.95
C ARG A 100 -3.89 12.88 -4.97
N GLU A 101 -3.57 14.16 -4.78
CA GLU A 101 -2.67 14.95 -5.63
C GLU A 101 -1.20 14.49 -5.56
N GLY A 102 -0.80 13.74 -4.53
CA GLY A 102 0.52 13.09 -4.43
C GLY A 102 0.62 11.70 -5.06
N LYS A 103 -0.44 11.21 -5.74
CA LYS A 103 -0.57 9.81 -6.19
C LYS A 103 -0.31 9.57 -7.67
N GLU A 104 0.27 10.51 -8.38
CA GLU A 104 0.41 10.43 -9.85
C GLU A 104 1.16 9.16 -10.30
N VAL A 105 2.20 8.73 -9.56
CA VAL A 105 2.93 7.48 -9.82
C VAL A 105 2.03 6.25 -9.71
N ALA A 106 1.29 6.12 -8.60
CA ALA A 106 0.38 4.99 -8.37
C ALA A 106 -0.78 4.99 -9.38
N HIS A 107 -1.23 6.18 -9.81
CA HIS A 107 -2.28 6.36 -10.81
C HIS A 107 -1.83 6.01 -12.24
N GLN A 108 -0.57 6.24 -12.59
CA GLN A 108 -0.06 5.77 -13.89
C GLN A 108 0.22 4.27 -13.88
N LEU A 109 0.79 3.72 -12.80
CA LEU A 109 0.94 2.26 -12.64
C LEU A 109 -0.40 1.54 -12.75
N ALA A 110 -1.42 2.14 -12.15
CA ALA A 110 -2.79 1.71 -12.25
C ALA A 110 -3.32 1.56 -13.68
N LYS A 111 -3.03 2.57 -14.49
CA LYS A 111 -3.45 2.65 -15.88
C LYS A 111 -2.71 1.62 -16.74
N ILE A 112 -1.44 1.40 -16.47
CA ILE A 112 -0.61 0.38 -17.14
C ILE A 112 -1.13 -1.01 -16.84
N ALA A 113 -1.46 -1.31 -15.58
CA ALA A 113 -1.96 -2.61 -15.21
C ALA A 113 -3.35 -2.93 -15.78
N LEU A 114 -4.20 -1.92 -15.98
CA LEU A 114 -5.50 -2.11 -16.64
C LEU A 114 -5.38 -2.51 -18.12
N GLN A 115 -4.20 -2.33 -18.72
CA GLN A 115 -3.92 -2.72 -20.11
C GLN A 115 -3.31 -4.13 -20.22
N ASN A 116 -3.15 -4.86 -19.11
CA ASN A 116 -2.50 -6.17 -19.08
C ASN A 116 -3.37 -7.21 -18.34
N GLU A 117 -3.36 -8.47 -18.78
CA GLU A 117 -4.22 -9.54 -18.25
C GLU A 117 -3.59 -10.36 -17.10
N GLY A 118 -2.79 -9.75 -16.22
CA GLY A 118 -2.11 -10.48 -15.13
C GLY A 118 -1.49 -9.62 -14.02
N GLU A 119 -0.94 -10.28 -12.99
CA GLU A 119 -0.11 -9.61 -11.97
C GLU A 119 1.21 -9.15 -12.60
N LEU A 120 1.60 -7.91 -12.33
CA LEU A 120 2.84 -7.32 -12.80
C LEU A 120 3.72 -7.01 -11.59
N TYR A 121 4.91 -7.61 -11.58
CA TYR A 121 5.97 -7.34 -10.61
C TYR A 121 7.11 -6.66 -11.35
N TRP A 122 7.61 -5.55 -10.81
CA TRP A 122 8.82 -4.91 -11.30
C TRP A 122 9.82 -4.75 -10.16
N MET A 123 10.90 -5.54 -10.20
CA MET A 123 12.07 -5.36 -9.35
C MET A 123 13.05 -4.39 -10.02
N GLU A 124 13.54 -3.40 -9.27
CA GLU A 124 14.59 -2.42 -9.65
C GLU A 124 14.32 -1.51 -10.86
N ASN A 125 13.38 -1.85 -11.75
CA ASN A 125 13.03 -1.02 -12.90
C ASN A 125 11.52 -1.07 -13.19
N GLY A 126 10.78 -0.12 -12.62
CA GLY A 126 9.39 0.14 -12.98
C GLY A 126 9.23 0.49 -14.47
N PRO A 127 8.00 0.49 -15.01
CA PRO A 127 7.78 0.74 -16.42
C PRO A 127 8.22 2.16 -16.78
N ARG A 128 8.91 2.32 -17.92
CA ARG A 128 9.64 3.56 -18.28
C ARG A 128 8.80 4.84 -18.26
N ASN A 129 7.50 4.69 -18.41
CA ASN A 129 6.51 5.75 -18.42
C ASN A 129 6.12 6.28 -17.03
N ILE A 130 6.66 5.78 -15.91
CA ILE A 130 6.39 6.35 -14.58
C ILE A 130 7.60 7.03 -13.93
N TYR A 131 8.81 6.91 -14.49
CA TYR A 131 10.02 7.53 -13.91
C TYR A 131 9.92 9.05 -13.78
N HIS A 132 9.20 9.71 -14.70
CA HIS A 132 9.04 11.17 -14.70
C HIS A 132 8.09 11.69 -13.62
N LEU A 133 7.38 10.80 -12.93
CA LEU A 133 6.40 11.12 -11.88
C LEU A 133 6.93 10.82 -10.49
N ILE A 134 8.05 10.13 -10.41
CA ILE A 134 8.83 9.98 -9.19
C ILE A 134 9.42 11.36 -8.91
N VAL A 135 8.70 12.16 -8.14
CA VAL A 135 9.17 13.47 -7.70
C VAL A 135 10.37 13.24 -6.79
N LYS A 136 11.50 13.85 -7.14
CA LYS A 136 12.71 13.94 -6.32
C LYS A 136 12.47 14.72 -5.04
#